data_AF-A0A528IMD8-F1
#
_entry.id   AF-A0A528IMD8-F1
#
_cell.length_a   1.000
_cell.length_b   1.000
_cell.length_c   1.000
_cell.angle_alpha   90.00
_cell.angle_beta   90.00
_cell.angle_gamma   90.00
#
_symmetry.space_group_name_H-M   'P 1'
#
loop_
_entity.id
_entity.type
_entity.pdbx_description
1 polymer ?
#
loop_
_entity_poly.entity_id
_entity_poly.type
_entity_poly.pdbx_seq_one_letter_code
_entity_poly.pdbx_strand_id
1 'polypeptide(L)' 'FVEVDEITLDRKIRRIFTGWMFAESPGLNAVEHAVYDVWLKGCKQKSEVPAPDAAKSN' A
#
# COMPACT_ATOMS: atom_id res chain seq x y z
N PHE A 1 5.25 1.44 6.58
CA PHE A 1 5.49 0.49 5.49
C PHE A 1 4.12 0.11 4.95
N VAL A 2 3.94 0.16 3.64
CA VAL A 2 2.67 -0.09 2.96
C VAL A 2 2.92 -1.07 1.83
N GLU A 3 2.02 -2.03 1.69
CA GLU A 3 1.97 -2.95 0.56
C GLU A 3 0.63 -2.78 -0.13
N VAL A 4 0.65 -2.71 -1.45
CA VAL A 4 -0.57 -2.62 -2.26
C VAL A 4 -0.57 -3.77 -3.23
N ASP A 5 -1.62 -4.58 -3.16
CA ASP A 5 -1.89 -5.68 -4.07
C ASP A 5 -3.08 -5.31 -4.95
N GLU A 6 -2.92 -5.55 -6.25
CA GLU A 6 -3.98 -5.43 -7.24
C GLU A 6 -4.61 -6.81 -7.47
N ILE A 7 -5.95 -6.84 -7.52
CA ILE A 7 -6.72 -8.00 -7.96
C ILE A 7 -7.24 -7.74 -9.36
N THR A 8 -6.72 -8.47 -10.33
CA THR A 8 -7.08 -8.33 -11.74
C THR A 8 -8.39 -9.05 -12.06
N LEU A 9 -8.96 -8.77 -13.24
CA LEU A 9 -10.21 -9.40 -13.70
C LEU A 9 -10.13 -10.92 -13.81
N ASP A 10 -8.95 -11.47 -14.07
CA ASP A 10 -8.66 -12.91 -14.09
C ASP A 10 -8.35 -13.50 -12.71
N ARG A 11 -8.67 -12.76 -11.62
CA ARG A 11 -8.45 -13.14 -10.22
C ARG A 11 -6.99 -13.43 -9.87
N LYS A 12 -6.04 -12.80 -10.57
CA LYS A 12 -4.63 -12.84 -10.17
C LYS A 12 -4.36 -11.73 -9.17
N ILE A 13 -3.53 -12.05 -8.19
CA ILE A 13 -3.06 -11.10 -7.17
C ILE A 13 -1.64 -10.71 -7.56
N ARG A 14 -1.38 -9.41 -7.71
CA ARG A 14 -0.07 -8.87 -8.04
C ARG A 14 0.28 -7.71 -7.11
N ARG A 15 1.46 -7.80 -6.47
CA ARG A 15 2.04 -6.69 -5.70
C ARG A 15 2.40 -5.55 -6.66
N ILE A 16 1.78 -4.39 -6.48
CA ILE A 16 2.05 -3.20 -7.31
C ILE A 16 2.92 -2.18 -6.58
N PHE A 17 2.98 -2.25 -5.25
CA PHE A 17 3.83 -1.39 -4.44
C PHE A 17 4.25 -2.09 -3.15
N THR A 18 5.50 -1.85 -2.74
CA THR A 18 6.02 -2.22 -1.43
C THR A 18 7.04 -1.17 -0.99
N GLY A 19 6.83 -0.55 0.17
CA GLY A 19 7.74 0.50 0.64
C GLY A 19 7.14 1.47 1.65
N TRP A 20 7.80 2.62 1.79
CA TRP A 20 7.34 3.73 2.62
C TRP A 20 6.76 4.84 1.75
N MET A 21 5.68 5.44 2.21
CA MET A 21 5.07 6.61 1.60
C MET A 21 4.97 7.71 2.65
N PHE A 22 5.18 8.96 2.24
CA PHE A 22 5.03 10.13 3.10
C PHE A 22 3.68 10.80 2.80
N ALA A 23 2.86 11.04 3.82
CA ALA A 23 1.53 11.62 3.64
C ALA A 23 1.57 13.04 3.04
N GLU A 24 2.61 13.84 3.36
CA GLU A 24 2.76 15.22 2.87
C GLU A 24 3.40 15.33 1.48
N SER A 25 4.00 14.24 0.98
CA SER A 25 4.73 14.23 -0.30
C SER A 25 4.35 13.01 -1.14
N PRO A 26 3.09 12.92 -1.61
CA PRO A 26 2.64 11.78 -2.41
C PRO A 26 3.48 11.62 -3.68
N GLY A 27 3.91 12.72 -4.32
CA GLY A 27 4.71 12.68 -5.56
C GLY A 27 6.12 12.08 -5.44
N LEU A 28 6.62 11.78 -4.23
CA LEU A 28 7.91 11.13 -4.06
C LEU A 28 7.81 9.60 -4.17
N ASN A 29 6.66 9.02 -3.79
CA ASN A 29 6.40 7.57 -3.77
C ASN A 29 4.90 7.27 -3.86
N ALA A 30 4.21 7.76 -4.90
CA ALA A 30 2.79 7.51 -5.11
C ALA A 30 2.58 6.08 -5.65
N VAL A 31 1.46 5.47 -5.28
CA VAL A 31 0.98 4.26 -5.97
C VAL A 31 0.09 4.72 -7.11
N GLU A 32 0.66 4.77 -8.30
CA GLU A 32 -0.05 5.12 -9.53
C GLU A 32 -0.68 3.87 -10.17
N HIS A 33 -1.96 3.95 -10.49
CA HIS A 33 -2.68 2.95 -11.27
C HIS A 33 -3.55 3.68 -12.30
N ALA A 34 -3.78 3.06 -13.46
CA ALA A 34 -4.42 3.69 -14.63
C ALA A 34 -5.81 4.31 -14.36
N VAL A 35 -6.46 3.90 -13.26
CA VAL A 35 -7.79 4.35 -12.86
C VAL A 35 -7.81 5.02 -11.48
N TYR A 36 -6.86 4.68 -10.61
CA TYR A 36 -6.92 5.06 -9.20
C TYR A 36 -5.55 5.48 -8.70
N ASP A 37 -5.53 6.58 -7.95
CA ASP A 37 -4.36 7.02 -7.22
C ASP A 37 -4.59 6.76 -5.73
N VAL A 38 -3.60 6.12 -5.11
CA VAL A 38 -3.66 5.80 -3.68
C VAL A 38 -2.52 6.50 -2.96
N TRP A 39 -2.88 7.30 -1.95
CA TRP A 39 -1.92 7.97 -1.08
C TRP A 39 -2.35 7.97 0.38
N LEU A 40 -1.37 8.12 1.28
CA LEU A 40 -1.62 8.27 2.71
C LEU A 40 -2.21 9.64 3.01
N LYS A 41 -3.35 9.68 3.72
CA LYS A 41 -3.92 10.92 4.23
C LYS A 41 -3.30 11.36 5.56
N GLY A 42 -2.82 10.42 6.36
CA GLY A 42 -2.26 10.66 7.68
C GLY A 42 -2.10 9.37 8.48
N CYS A 43 -1.39 9.46 9.60
CA CYS A 43 -1.15 8.34 10.50
C CYS A 43 -2.24 8.27 11.57
N LYS A 44 -2.81 7.09 11.80
CA LYS A 44 -3.66 6.82 12.98
C LYS A 44 -2.83 6.11 14.05
N GLN A 45 -2.92 6.59 15.29
CA GLN A 45 -2.21 5.97 16.43
C GLN A 45 -2.83 4.65 16.89
N LYS A 46 -4.11 4.42 16.57
CA LYS A 46 -4.84 3.18 16.86
C LYS A 46 -5.40 2.62 15.56
N SER A 47 -5.21 1.32 15.35
CA SER A 47 -5.76 0.56 14.22
C SER A 47 -6.63 -0.56 14.76
N GLU A 48 -7.84 -0.69 14.23
CA GLU A 48 -8.71 -1.85 14.44
C GLU A 48 -8.36 -3.00 13.48
N VAL A 49 -7.57 -2.69 12.43
CA VAL A 49 -7.05 -3.68 11.51
C VAL A 49 -5.83 -4.35 12.15
N PRO A 50 -5.82 -5.70 12.26
CA PRO A 50 -4.66 -6.45 12.73
C PRO A 50 -3.41 -6.12 11.93
N ALA A 51 -2.24 -6.16 12.59
CA ALA A 51 -0.98 -6.04 11.88
C ALA A 51 -0.86 -7.19 10.85
N PRO A 52 -0.33 -6.93 9.65
CA PRO A 52 -0.08 -8.00 8.68
C PRO A 52 0.88 -9.02 9.29
N ASP A 53 0.63 -10.31 9.00
CA ASP A 53 1.56 -11.38 9.38
C ASP A 53 2.94 -11.00 8.85
N ALA A 54 3.90 -10.81 9.77
CA ALA A 54 5.22 -10.30 9.43
C ALA A 54 5.77 -11.10 8.25
N ALA A 55 6.06 -10.40 7.14
CA ALA A 55 6.80 -10.97 6.03
C ALA A 55 8.03 -11.65 6.62
N LYS A 56 8.09 -12.98 6.54
CA LYS A 56 9.24 -13.76 6.98
C LYS A 56 10.45 -13.23 6.22
N SER A 57 11.22 -12.35 6.86
CA SER A 57 12.58 -12.04 6.46
C SER A 57 13.35 -13.34 6.64
N ASN A 58 13.76 -13.95 5.53
CA ASN A 58 14.93 -14.81 5.55
C ASN A 58 16.18 -13.98 5.91
#